data_AF-A0A1E3K918-F1
#
_entry.id   AF-A0A1E3K918-F1
#
_cell.length_a   1.000
_cell.length_b   1.000
_cell.length_c   1.000
_cell.angle_alpha   90.00
_cell.angle_beta   90.00
_cell.angle_gamma   90.00
#
_symmetry.space_group_name_H-M   'P 1'
#
loop_
_entity.id
_entity.type
_entity.pdbx_description
1 polymer ?
#
loop_
_entity_poly.entity_id
_entity_poly.type
_entity_poly.pdbx_seq_one_letter_code
_entity_poly.pdbx_strand_id
1 'polypeptide(L)'
;MSMNHPKPRQIRLPFDVPKPTKSVPQARICGICRKGDSRYTCPRCNVAYCSLDCFRSETHDQCSEPFYKTTVLDSISADPKVGLEEKKQMMDMLRRFEETEAEGGNGLEEVGSEAEDEDEELIKLFEGVDIESMGSNDIFKLLPPKHREAFIQALQNPDSEDTKALLEAASQDLLPQPPDVLPWWETEASWTERNGGDENDGPRVAEEPETIPESVLEGINPPDRVGKKLAYNAIALSMAYLHTLLSYRLPSLHPTHLKSQDVEASELKSYFNLLTPFLVEPKSTTRHESLGSAWGSVWEAISSDMDVPPLAETLRHLLGLIPDLLHPPITTPAYPRVLLILSDLYGLFTLPPGKVGGAVPRKVAFYVKALRQLDRAEWLQLESEIRKEVDKLEGESGDGEVKEERRERLEIV
;
A
#
# COMPACT_ATOMS: atom_id res chain seq x y z
N MET A 1 26.04 -4.41 16.00
CA MET A 1 24.80 -5.05 15.56
C MET A 1 23.71 -3.99 15.57
N SER A 2 23.48 -3.33 14.43
CA SER A 2 22.32 -2.45 14.26
C SER A 2 21.20 -3.35 13.77
N MET A 3 20.40 -3.85 14.71
CA MET A 3 19.14 -4.51 14.39
C MET A 3 18.23 -3.41 13.85
N ASN A 4 18.21 -3.23 12.53
CA ASN A 4 17.19 -2.43 11.90
C ASN A 4 15.88 -3.17 12.14
N HIS A 5 15.07 -2.66 13.08
CA HIS A 5 13.70 -3.13 13.23
C HIS A 5 13.02 -3.13 11.85
N PRO A 6 12.25 -4.17 11.49
CA PRO A 6 11.42 -4.11 10.30
C PRO A 6 10.54 -2.87 10.42
N LYS A 7 10.51 -2.04 9.37
CA LYS A 7 9.61 -0.88 9.31
C LYS A 7 8.19 -1.41 9.60
N PRO A 8 7.39 -0.74 10.46
CA PRO A 8 6.04 -1.18 10.79
C PRO A 8 5.26 -1.42 9.50
N ARG A 9 4.55 -2.55 9.40
CA ARG A 9 4.00 -3.02 8.12
C ARG A 9 2.97 -1.99 7.68
N GLN A 10 3.18 -1.47 6.48
CA GLN A 10 2.36 -0.40 5.92
C GLN A 10 0.92 -0.88 5.76
N ILE A 11 -0.04 0.04 5.83
CA ILE A 11 -1.42 -0.28 5.47
C ILE A 11 -1.45 -0.65 3.99
N ARG A 12 -1.51 -1.96 3.71
CA ARG A 12 -1.74 -2.49 2.37
C ARG A 12 -3.26 -2.57 2.21
N LEU A 13 -3.81 -1.51 1.65
CA LEU A 13 -5.18 -1.53 1.14
C LEU A 13 -5.27 -2.56 0.01
N PRO A 14 -6.43 -3.19 -0.24
CA PRO A 14 -6.59 -4.13 -1.35
C PRO A 14 -6.49 -3.47 -2.74
N PHE A 15 -6.19 -2.17 -2.79
CA PHE A 15 -6.01 -1.36 -4.00
C PHE A 15 -4.89 -0.34 -3.76
N ASP A 16 -4.10 -0.04 -4.80
CA ASP A 16 -3.07 0.99 -4.72
C ASP A 16 -3.67 2.36 -5.03
N VAL A 17 -3.63 3.27 -4.06
CA VAL A 17 -3.81 4.71 -4.31
C VAL A 17 -2.43 5.29 -4.57
N PRO A 18 -2.18 5.86 -5.77
CA PRO A 18 -0.86 6.39 -6.07
C PRO A 18 -0.43 7.47 -5.08
N LYS A 19 0.86 7.45 -4.73
CA LYS A 19 1.46 8.51 -3.92
C LYS A 19 1.55 9.81 -4.73
N PRO A 20 1.33 10.97 -4.10
CA PRO A 20 1.56 12.23 -4.76
C PRO A 20 3.02 12.35 -5.23
N THR A 21 3.21 12.83 -6.46
CA THR A 21 4.56 12.94 -7.06
C THR A 21 5.28 14.19 -6.56
N LYS A 22 4.54 15.19 -6.04
CA LYS A 22 5.08 16.49 -5.63
C LYS A 22 5.47 16.60 -4.15
N SER A 23 5.39 15.52 -3.39
CA SER A 23 6.13 15.41 -2.13
C SER A 23 7.61 15.20 -2.44
N VAL A 24 8.31 16.32 -2.58
CA VAL A 24 9.73 16.49 -2.89
C VAL A 24 10.64 15.37 -2.32
N PRO A 25 11.25 14.55 -3.20
CA PRO A 25 12.68 14.61 -3.38
C PRO A 25 12.91 15.59 -4.53
N GLN A 26 13.75 16.60 -4.32
CA GLN A 26 14.08 17.53 -5.40
C GLN A 26 14.51 16.69 -6.60
N ALA A 27 13.75 16.73 -7.70
CA ALA A 27 14.12 16.06 -8.94
C ALA A 27 15.47 16.65 -9.36
N ARG A 28 16.55 15.95 -9.00
CA ARG A 28 17.89 16.37 -9.37
C ARG A 28 18.00 16.07 -10.86
N ILE A 29 18.38 17.06 -11.63
CA ILE A 29 18.73 16.83 -13.03
C ILE A 29 19.90 15.85 -13.04
N CYS A 30 19.89 14.87 -13.93
CA CYS A 30 20.98 13.92 -14.10
C CYS A 30 22.32 14.66 -14.19
N GLY A 31 23.20 14.43 -13.21
CA GLY A 31 24.51 15.08 -13.12
C GLY A 31 25.47 14.70 -14.26
N ILE A 32 25.09 13.68 -15.05
CA ILE A 32 25.88 13.09 -16.12
C ILE A 32 25.44 13.63 -17.48
N CYS A 33 24.18 13.41 -17.89
CA CYS A 33 23.69 13.84 -19.20
C CYS A 33 23.01 15.22 -19.19
N ARG A 34 22.59 15.72 -18.01
CA ARG A 34 21.87 16.98 -17.81
C ARG A 34 20.58 17.16 -18.63
N LYS A 35 20.03 16.08 -19.21
CA LYS A 35 18.87 16.11 -20.11
C LYS A 35 17.57 15.61 -19.47
N GLY A 36 17.66 14.73 -18.47
CA GLY A 36 16.51 14.13 -17.80
C GLY A 36 16.62 14.19 -16.28
N ASP A 37 15.53 13.84 -15.62
CA ASP A 37 15.42 13.64 -14.18
C ASP A 37 16.27 12.45 -13.71
N SER A 38 16.92 12.57 -12.56
CA SER A 38 17.70 11.47 -11.97
C SER A 38 16.77 10.46 -11.29
N ARG A 39 16.89 9.19 -11.66
CA ARG A 39 16.15 8.08 -11.05
C ARG A 39 16.98 7.30 -10.04
N TYR A 40 18.30 7.43 -10.11
CA TYR A 40 19.26 6.64 -9.33
C TYR A 40 20.40 7.53 -8.82
N THR A 41 21.10 7.08 -7.77
CA THR A 41 22.27 7.79 -7.20
C THR A 41 23.43 6.82 -7.04
N CYS A 42 24.62 7.20 -7.52
CA CYS A 42 25.81 6.37 -7.41
C CYS A 42 26.29 6.29 -5.94
N PRO A 43 26.44 5.10 -5.34
CA PRO A 43 26.84 4.97 -3.93
C PRO A 43 28.30 5.36 -3.66
N ARG A 44 29.14 5.46 -4.71
CA ARG A 44 30.57 5.82 -4.59
C ARG A 44 30.82 7.32 -4.61
N CYS A 45 30.19 8.05 -5.54
CA CYS A 45 30.42 9.48 -5.75
C CYS A 45 29.19 10.35 -5.46
N ASN A 46 28.07 9.74 -5.10
CA ASN A 46 26.80 10.39 -4.79
C ASN A 46 26.19 11.23 -5.94
N VAL A 47 26.63 10.99 -7.18
CA VAL A 47 26.07 11.63 -8.38
C VAL A 47 24.74 10.99 -8.75
N ALA A 48 23.73 11.84 -8.96
CA ALA A 48 22.41 11.43 -9.40
C ALA A 48 22.36 11.26 -10.92
N TYR A 49 21.80 10.16 -11.42
CA TYR A 49 21.78 9.82 -12.85
C TYR A 49 20.42 9.26 -13.32
N CYS A 50 20.10 9.39 -14.61
CA CYS A 50 18.77 9.04 -15.15
C CYS A 50 18.62 7.58 -15.59
N SER A 51 19.69 6.97 -16.13
CA SER A 51 19.66 5.61 -16.69
C SER A 51 21.01 4.92 -16.60
N LEU A 52 21.02 3.60 -16.86
CA LEU A 52 22.24 2.80 -16.98
C LEU A 52 23.23 3.36 -18.00
N ASP A 53 22.77 4.00 -19.08
CA ASP A 53 23.64 4.63 -20.07
C ASP A 53 24.45 5.79 -19.46
N CYS A 54 23.83 6.55 -18.55
CA CYS A 54 24.55 7.57 -17.79
C CYS A 54 25.48 6.95 -16.76
N PHE A 55 25.12 5.82 -16.13
CA PHE A 55 26.04 5.13 -15.23
C PHE A 55 27.29 4.61 -15.96
N ARG A 56 27.15 4.20 -17.24
CA ARG A 56 28.20 3.66 -18.12
C ARG A 56 28.91 4.71 -18.99
N SER A 57 28.60 5.99 -18.86
CA SER A 57 29.19 7.01 -19.70
C SER A 57 30.63 7.32 -19.29
N GLU A 58 31.45 7.77 -20.24
CA GLU A 58 32.85 8.16 -20.03
C GLU A 58 33.03 9.18 -18.88
N THR A 59 32.03 10.01 -18.62
CA THR A 59 32.04 11.00 -17.54
C THR A 59 31.89 10.39 -16.14
N HIS A 60 31.57 9.09 -16.03
CA HIS A 60 31.38 8.35 -14.79
C HIS A 60 32.22 7.05 -14.70
N ASP A 61 33.28 6.93 -15.53
CA ASP A 61 34.11 5.71 -15.63
C ASP A 61 34.83 5.33 -14.34
N GLN A 62 35.28 6.31 -13.56
CA GLN A 62 35.99 6.07 -12.29
C GLN A 62 35.16 5.30 -11.25
N CYS A 63 33.83 5.33 -11.37
CA CYS A 63 32.92 4.60 -10.49
C CYS A 63 32.30 3.37 -11.16
N SER A 64 32.13 3.38 -12.49
CA SER A 64 31.48 2.31 -13.24
C SER A 64 32.42 1.13 -13.52
N GLU A 65 33.66 1.37 -13.97
CA GLU A 65 34.67 0.32 -14.25
C GLU A 65 34.99 -0.58 -13.05
N PRO A 66 35.32 -0.05 -11.85
CA PRO A 66 35.62 -0.91 -10.71
C PRO A 66 34.40 -1.72 -10.24
N PHE A 67 33.18 -1.18 -10.40
CA PHE A 67 31.96 -1.92 -10.13
C PHE A 67 31.82 -3.11 -11.08
N TYR A 68 31.95 -2.89 -12.39
CA TYR A 68 31.90 -4.00 -13.37
C TYR A 68 33.02 -5.01 -13.16
N LYS A 69 34.24 -4.55 -12.87
CA LYS A 69 35.38 -5.45 -12.66
C LYS A 69 35.15 -6.36 -11.44
N THR A 70 34.62 -5.82 -10.34
CA THR A 70 34.27 -6.64 -9.17
C THR A 70 33.12 -7.59 -9.49
N THR A 71 32.02 -7.12 -10.08
CA THR A 71 30.88 -7.99 -10.44
C THR A 71 31.27 -9.11 -11.41
N VAL A 72 32.13 -8.83 -12.40
CA VAL A 72 32.60 -9.81 -13.38
C VAL A 72 33.59 -10.79 -12.72
N LEU A 73 34.52 -10.32 -11.89
CA LEU A 73 35.42 -11.22 -11.16
C LEU A 73 34.67 -12.11 -10.17
N ASP A 74 33.65 -11.58 -9.49
CA ASP A 74 32.79 -12.34 -8.60
C ASP A 74 32.00 -13.39 -9.40
N SER A 75 31.44 -13.03 -10.56
CA SER A 75 30.74 -13.97 -11.44
C SER A 75 31.64 -15.06 -12.05
N ILE A 76 32.90 -14.74 -12.35
CA ILE A 76 33.88 -15.72 -12.90
C ILE A 76 34.42 -16.62 -11.79
N SER A 77 34.57 -16.10 -10.56
CA SER A 77 34.99 -16.89 -9.40
C SER A 77 33.91 -17.86 -8.92
N ALA A 78 32.64 -17.57 -9.21
CA ALA A 78 31.51 -18.43 -8.92
C ALA A 78 31.39 -19.64 -9.87
N ASP A 79 32.11 -19.69 -11.00
CA ASP A 79 31.92 -20.75 -11.99
C ASP A 79 33.17 -21.19 -12.80
N PRO A 80 34.10 -21.98 -12.21
CA PRO A 80 35.13 -22.65 -13.00
C PRO A 80 35.30 -24.16 -12.75
N LYS A 81 34.38 -24.86 -12.06
CA LYS A 81 34.47 -26.32 -11.87
C LYS A 81 33.11 -27.02 -11.72
N VAL A 82 32.47 -27.33 -12.84
CA VAL A 82 31.64 -28.55 -12.94
C VAL A 82 32.28 -29.42 -13.99
N GLY A 83 33.08 -30.37 -13.53
CA GLY A 83 33.86 -31.25 -14.40
C GLY A 83 32.94 -32.20 -15.15
N LEU A 84 33.27 -32.51 -16.41
CA LEU A 84 32.64 -33.57 -17.20
C LEU A 84 32.55 -34.91 -16.44
N GLU A 85 33.41 -35.12 -15.45
CA GLU A 85 33.43 -36.28 -14.55
C GLU A 85 32.23 -36.33 -13.58
N GLU A 86 31.76 -35.18 -13.08
CA GLU A 86 30.59 -35.10 -12.19
C GLU A 86 29.29 -35.31 -12.98
N LYS A 87 29.23 -34.79 -14.21
CA LYS A 87 28.13 -35.11 -15.14
C LYS A 87 28.11 -36.59 -15.48
N LYS A 88 29.27 -37.23 -15.59
CA LYS A 88 29.38 -38.67 -15.85
C LYS A 88 28.99 -39.51 -14.63
N GLN A 89 29.38 -39.11 -13.42
CA GLN A 89 28.97 -39.78 -12.17
C GLN A 89 27.46 -39.64 -11.93
N MET A 90 26.88 -38.49 -12.23
CA MET A 90 25.44 -38.24 -12.17
C MET A 90 24.68 -39.18 -13.13
N MET A 91 25.11 -39.27 -14.39
CA MET A 91 24.48 -40.16 -15.37
C MET A 91 24.69 -41.65 -15.05
N ASP A 92 25.81 -42.03 -14.42
CA ASP A 92 26.07 -43.42 -14.00
C ASP A 92 25.27 -43.82 -12.75
N MET A 93 24.94 -42.85 -11.87
CA MET A 93 24.07 -43.05 -10.71
C MET A 93 22.58 -43.15 -11.12
N LEU A 94 22.12 -42.30 -12.04
CA LEU A 94 20.79 -42.39 -12.65
C LEU A 94 20.58 -43.74 -13.35
N ARG A 95 21.59 -44.23 -14.08
CA ARG A 95 21.51 -45.55 -14.74
C ARG A 95 21.36 -46.72 -13.75
N ARG A 96 22.03 -46.66 -12.60
CA ARG A 96 21.95 -47.71 -11.56
C ARG A 96 20.57 -47.78 -10.92
N PHE A 97 19.88 -46.64 -10.77
CA PHE A 97 18.53 -46.59 -10.22
C PHE A 97 17.49 -47.17 -11.19
N GLU A 98 17.59 -46.87 -12.48
CA GLU A 98 16.73 -47.46 -13.52
C GLU A 98 16.94 -48.98 -13.66
N GLU A 99 18.16 -49.47 -13.48
CA GLU A 99 18.49 -50.91 -13.51
C GLU A 99 17.89 -51.67 -12.31
N THR A 100 17.78 -51.06 -11.12
CA THR A 100 17.12 -51.66 -9.95
C THR A 100 15.59 -51.73 -10.05
N GLU A 101 14.96 -50.77 -10.73
CA GLU A 101 13.50 -50.77 -10.99
C GLU A 101 13.10 -51.81 -12.05
N ALA A 102 13.97 -52.10 -13.02
CA ALA A 102 13.71 -53.04 -14.11
C ALA A 102 13.74 -54.53 -13.68
N GLU A 103 14.30 -54.88 -12.52
CA GLU A 103 14.44 -56.26 -12.02
C GLU A 103 13.44 -56.67 -10.93
N GLY A 104 12.36 -55.91 -10.72
CA GLY A 104 11.13 -56.42 -10.07
C GLY A 104 11.29 -56.99 -8.66
N GLY A 105 11.96 -56.27 -7.77
CA GLY A 105 12.11 -56.63 -6.36
C GLY A 105 11.32 -55.72 -5.40
N ASN A 106 10.23 -56.23 -4.83
CA ASN A 106 9.41 -55.58 -3.80
C ASN A 106 10.24 -55.25 -2.53
N GLY A 107 10.26 -53.98 -2.12
CA GLY A 107 10.96 -53.48 -0.93
C GLY A 107 10.06 -52.69 0.03
N LEU A 108 9.04 -53.37 0.56
CA LEU A 108 8.35 -53.15 1.85
C LEU A 108 7.72 -51.79 2.18
N GLU A 109 6.38 -51.82 2.27
CA GLU A 109 5.61 -51.10 3.28
C GLU A 109 6.15 -51.39 4.69
N GLU A 110 6.60 -50.36 5.40
CA GLU A 110 6.41 -50.23 6.84
C GLU A 110 6.00 -48.78 7.14
N VAL A 111 4.79 -48.64 7.67
CA VAL A 111 4.15 -47.38 8.03
C VAL A 111 4.50 -47.05 9.48
N GLY A 112 4.95 -45.82 9.72
CA GLY A 112 4.56 -45.07 10.92
C GLY A 112 5.61 -44.82 11.99
N SER A 113 5.65 -43.54 12.40
CA SER A 113 6.15 -42.98 13.67
C SER A 113 7.62 -42.52 13.79
N GLU A 114 8.09 -41.55 12.98
CA GLU A 114 9.29 -40.75 13.33
C GLU A 114 9.22 -39.27 12.88
N ALA A 115 8.03 -38.67 12.77
CA ALA A 115 7.89 -37.29 12.28
C ALA A 115 8.38 -36.19 13.25
N GLU A 116 8.77 -36.53 14.49
CA GLU A 116 9.30 -35.54 15.46
C GLU A 116 10.85 -35.44 15.44
N ASP A 117 11.55 -36.47 14.97
CA ASP A 117 13.02 -36.52 14.99
C ASP A 117 13.66 -35.90 13.72
N GLU A 118 12.92 -35.81 12.61
CA GLU A 118 13.42 -35.36 11.30
C GLU A 118 13.59 -33.83 11.20
N ASP A 119 12.70 -33.06 11.83
CA ASP A 119 12.79 -31.59 11.86
C ASP A 119 13.95 -31.10 12.74
N GLU A 120 14.27 -31.82 13.82
CA GLU A 120 15.41 -31.49 14.68
C GLU A 120 16.75 -31.64 13.96
N GLU A 121 16.88 -32.63 13.07
CA GLU A 121 18.11 -32.89 12.33
C GLU A 121 18.36 -31.81 11.26
N LEU A 122 17.31 -31.33 10.61
CA LEU A 122 17.34 -30.16 9.73
C LEU A 122 17.71 -28.88 10.47
N ILE A 123 17.08 -28.63 11.63
CA ILE A 123 17.34 -27.42 12.43
C ILE A 123 18.81 -27.39 12.89
N LYS A 124 19.37 -28.53 13.32
CA LYS A 124 20.79 -28.66 13.68
C LYS A 124 21.72 -28.47 12.48
N LEU A 125 21.31 -28.89 11.28
CA LEU A 125 22.13 -28.77 10.07
C LEU A 125 22.18 -27.33 9.52
N PHE A 126 21.10 -26.58 9.71
CA PHE A 126 21.01 -25.16 9.32
C PHE A 126 21.42 -24.19 10.43
N GLU A 127 21.75 -24.68 11.64
CA GLU A 127 22.23 -23.86 12.74
C GLU A 127 23.57 -23.20 12.39
N GLY A 128 23.56 -21.86 12.24
CA GLY A 128 24.75 -21.07 11.88
C GLY A 128 25.04 -20.97 10.39
N VAL A 129 24.16 -21.49 9.51
CA VAL A 129 24.23 -21.28 8.07
C VAL A 129 23.51 -19.98 7.70
N ASP A 130 24.19 -19.07 7.01
CA ASP A 130 23.59 -17.83 6.51
C ASP A 130 22.86 -18.06 5.19
N ILE A 131 21.58 -18.41 5.30
CA ILE A 131 20.70 -18.76 4.18
C ILE A 131 20.50 -17.57 3.21
N GLU A 132 20.63 -16.32 3.69
CA GLU A 132 20.43 -15.12 2.85
C GLU A 132 21.60 -14.81 1.91
N SER A 133 22.78 -15.39 2.16
CA SER A 133 24.00 -15.16 1.36
C SER A 133 24.37 -16.33 0.44
N MET A 134 23.77 -17.50 0.63
CA MET A 134 24.07 -18.71 -0.14
C MET A 134 23.23 -18.82 -1.43
N GLY A 135 23.83 -19.38 -2.48
CA GLY A 135 23.11 -19.68 -3.72
C GLY A 135 22.12 -20.84 -3.53
N SER A 136 20.98 -20.80 -4.24
CA SER A 136 19.90 -21.80 -4.12
C SER A 136 20.38 -23.24 -4.34
N ASN A 137 21.39 -23.44 -5.20
CA ASN A 137 21.99 -24.77 -5.46
C ASN A 137 22.83 -25.29 -4.28
N ASP A 138 23.44 -24.38 -3.51
CA ASP A 138 24.27 -24.77 -2.37
C ASP A 138 23.39 -25.10 -1.16
N ILE A 139 22.29 -24.37 -0.99
CA ILE A 139 21.23 -24.69 -0.02
C ILE A 139 20.63 -26.07 -0.34
N PHE A 140 20.35 -26.35 -1.62
CA PHE A 140 19.84 -27.64 -2.05
C PHE A 140 20.82 -28.79 -1.78
N LYS A 141 22.13 -28.53 -1.88
CA LYS A 141 23.19 -29.49 -1.54
C LYS A 141 23.45 -29.67 -0.05
N LEU A 142 22.88 -28.82 0.81
CA LEU A 142 22.93 -29.00 2.26
C LEU A 142 21.75 -29.84 2.77
N LEU A 143 20.62 -29.85 2.07
CA LEU A 143 19.47 -30.66 2.47
C LEU A 143 19.82 -32.17 2.54
N PRO A 144 19.33 -32.93 3.52
CA PRO A 144 19.44 -34.38 3.53
C PRO A 144 18.82 -35.02 2.27
N PRO A 145 19.28 -36.21 1.85
CA PRO A 145 18.85 -36.85 0.61
C PRO A 145 17.34 -37.09 0.55
N LYS A 146 16.70 -37.47 1.66
CA LYS A 146 15.25 -37.64 1.75
C LYS A 146 14.47 -36.35 1.38
N HIS A 147 14.87 -35.20 1.92
CA HIS A 147 14.19 -33.92 1.63
C HIS A 147 14.43 -33.42 0.21
N ARG A 148 15.59 -33.71 -0.38
CA ARG A 148 15.83 -33.41 -1.81
C ARG A 148 14.94 -34.23 -2.71
N GLU A 149 14.76 -35.51 -2.40
CA GLU A 149 13.92 -36.42 -3.17
C GLU A 149 12.45 -36.01 -3.07
N ALA A 150 11.97 -35.70 -1.86
CA ALA A 150 10.63 -35.13 -1.66
C ALA A 150 10.42 -33.83 -2.47
N PHE A 151 11.41 -32.93 -2.48
CA PHE A 151 11.35 -31.70 -3.28
C PHE A 151 11.33 -31.97 -4.79
N ILE A 152 12.16 -32.89 -5.29
CA ILE A 152 12.17 -33.28 -6.72
C ILE A 152 10.84 -33.92 -7.11
N GLN A 153 10.27 -34.75 -6.24
CA GLN A 153 8.99 -35.41 -6.46
C GLN A 153 7.83 -34.40 -6.52
N ALA A 154 7.87 -33.36 -5.68
CA ALA A 154 6.93 -32.25 -5.74
C ALA A 154 7.04 -31.50 -7.08
N LEU A 155 8.25 -31.22 -7.56
CA LEU A 155 8.46 -30.57 -8.87
C LEU A 155 7.96 -31.41 -10.06
N GLN A 156 7.96 -32.74 -9.95
CA GLN A 156 7.48 -33.63 -11.01
C GLN A 156 5.95 -33.71 -11.07
N ASN A 157 5.25 -33.43 -9.96
CA ASN A 157 3.79 -33.52 -9.87
C ASN A 157 3.20 -32.20 -9.35
N PRO A 158 2.85 -31.24 -10.24
CA PRO A 158 2.30 -29.94 -9.83
C PRO A 158 0.92 -30.02 -9.17
N ASP A 159 0.20 -31.13 -9.34
CA ASP A 159 -1.16 -31.31 -8.81
C ASP A 159 -1.23 -32.06 -7.47
N SER A 160 -0.10 -32.53 -6.93
CA SER A 160 -0.08 -33.22 -5.63
C SER A 160 -0.40 -32.26 -4.48
N GLU A 161 -0.91 -32.79 -3.36
CA GLU A 161 -1.21 -32.00 -2.16
C GLU A 161 0.05 -31.36 -1.59
N ASP A 162 1.19 -32.07 -1.58
CA ASP A 162 2.46 -31.56 -1.08
C ASP A 162 2.98 -30.38 -1.91
N THR A 163 2.89 -30.46 -3.24
CA THR A 163 3.30 -29.35 -4.12
C THR A 163 2.40 -28.14 -3.97
N LYS A 164 1.09 -28.36 -3.83
CA LYS A 164 0.13 -27.27 -3.55
C LYS A 164 0.42 -26.60 -2.23
N ALA A 165 0.70 -27.36 -1.17
CA ALA A 165 1.07 -26.80 0.14
C ALA A 165 2.39 -26.02 0.08
N LEU A 166 3.40 -26.52 -0.63
CA LEU A 166 4.67 -25.83 -0.84
C LEU A 166 4.51 -24.52 -1.64
N LEU A 167 3.71 -24.56 -2.70
CA LEU A 167 3.41 -23.37 -3.51
C LEU A 167 2.56 -22.35 -2.75
N GLU A 168 1.60 -22.81 -1.93
CA GLU A 168 0.81 -21.96 -1.06
C GLU A 168 1.69 -21.28 -0.01
N ALA A 169 2.56 -22.02 0.67
CA ALA A 169 3.51 -21.45 1.63
C ALA A 169 4.50 -20.47 0.98
N ALA A 170 5.06 -20.82 -0.19
CA ALA A 170 5.98 -19.95 -0.92
C ALA A 170 5.30 -18.70 -1.52
N SER A 171 4.02 -18.82 -1.87
CA SER A 171 3.21 -17.70 -2.36
C SER A 171 2.59 -16.89 -1.24
N GLN A 172 2.59 -17.36 0.01
CA GLN A 172 2.05 -16.61 1.14
C GLN A 172 2.78 -15.27 1.33
N ASP A 173 4.09 -15.20 1.08
CA ASP A 173 4.86 -13.95 1.05
C ASP A 173 4.57 -13.07 -0.18
N LEU A 174 4.01 -13.64 -1.24
CA LEU A 174 3.58 -12.93 -2.46
C LEU A 174 2.12 -12.46 -2.39
N LEU A 175 1.29 -13.10 -1.54
CA LEU A 175 -0.07 -12.67 -1.29
C LEU A 175 -0.09 -11.36 -0.49
N PRO A 176 -1.02 -10.43 -0.78
CA PRO A 176 -1.17 -9.20 0.00
C PRO A 176 -1.41 -9.53 1.48
N GLN A 177 -0.38 -9.35 2.31
CA GLN A 177 -0.48 -9.52 3.75
C GLN A 177 -1.41 -8.44 4.32
N PRO A 178 -2.31 -8.79 5.26
CA PRO A 178 -3.23 -7.83 5.84
C PRO A 178 -2.47 -6.72 6.59
N PRO A 179 -3.01 -5.48 6.61
CA PRO A 179 -2.38 -4.36 7.30
C PRO A 179 -2.35 -4.62 8.82
N ASP A 180 -1.29 -4.22 9.53
CA ASP A 180 -1.23 -4.39 11.01
C ASP A 180 -2.36 -3.63 11.72
N VAL A 181 -2.73 -2.47 11.14
CA VAL A 181 -3.73 -1.55 11.69
C VAL A 181 -4.66 -1.06 10.59
N LEU A 182 -5.97 -1.20 10.81
CA LEU A 182 -7.01 -0.66 9.94
C LEU A 182 -7.24 0.83 10.18
N PRO A 183 -7.70 1.58 9.16
CA PRO A 183 -8.13 2.96 9.35
C PRO A 183 -9.22 3.09 10.41
N TRP A 184 -9.25 4.21 11.12
CA TRP A 184 -10.19 4.42 12.24
C TRP A 184 -11.67 4.35 11.81
N TRP A 185 -11.97 4.59 10.52
CA TRP A 185 -13.33 4.49 10.00
C TRP A 185 -13.78 3.07 9.69
N GLU A 186 -12.89 2.09 9.69
CA GLU A 186 -13.26 0.69 9.50
C GLU A 186 -13.68 0.03 10.81
N THR A 187 -14.24 -1.18 10.71
CA THR A 187 -14.60 -2.02 11.85
C THR A 187 -14.03 -3.41 11.67
N GLU A 188 -13.62 -4.04 12.76
CA GLU A 188 -13.10 -5.43 12.75
C GLU A 188 -14.13 -6.39 12.15
N ALA A 189 -15.42 -6.18 12.45
CA ALA A 189 -16.53 -6.95 11.86
C ALA A 189 -16.62 -6.79 10.32
N SER A 190 -16.58 -5.55 9.80
CA SER A 190 -16.63 -5.29 8.35
C SER A 190 -15.43 -5.91 7.61
N TRP A 191 -14.27 -5.91 8.26
CA TRP A 191 -13.07 -6.53 7.72
C TRP A 191 -13.17 -8.06 7.70
N THR A 192 -13.66 -8.66 8.79
CA THR A 192 -13.83 -10.11 8.94
C THR A 192 -14.84 -10.65 7.94
N GLU A 193 -15.97 -9.97 7.76
CA GLU A 193 -16.98 -10.31 6.75
C GLU A 193 -16.42 -10.28 5.32
N ARG A 194 -15.53 -9.32 5.02
CA ARG A 194 -14.97 -9.14 3.68
C ARG A 194 -13.86 -10.13 3.35
N ASN A 195 -13.00 -10.45 4.32
CA ASN A 195 -11.77 -11.20 4.07
C ASN A 195 -11.87 -12.67 4.49
N GLY A 196 -12.88 -13.05 5.28
CA GLY A 196 -13.03 -14.41 5.80
C GLY A 196 -11.95 -14.70 6.85
N GLY A 197 -12.35 -14.76 8.12
CA GLY A 197 -11.44 -15.01 9.23
C GLY A 197 -12.18 -15.20 10.54
N ASP A 198 -11.45 -15.58 11.59
CA ASP A 198 -11.98 -15.64 12.95
C ASP A 198 -12.05 -14.23 13.55
N GLU A 199 -13.10 -13.90 14.31
CA GLU A 199 -13.35 -12.52 14.82
C GLU A 199 -12.21 -11.97 15.69
N ASN A 200 -11.30 -12.83 16.14
CA ASN A 200 -10.24 -12.53 17.10
C ASN A 200 -8.82 -12.53 16.50
N ASP A 201 -8.67 -12.79 15.19
CA ASP A 201 -7.38 -12.82 14.48
C ASP A 201 -7.26 -11.67 13.44
N GLY A 202 -8.21 -10.73 13.47
CA GLY A 202 -8.23 -9.57 12.58
C GLY A 202 -7.24 -8.47 12.98
N PRO A 203 -6.85 -7.61 12.03
CA PRO A 203 -5.99 -6.46 12.30
C PRO A 203 -6.68 -5.43 13.20
N ARG A 204 -5.90 -4.77 14.05
CA ARG A 204 -6.43 -3.80 15.03
C ARG A 204 -6.97 -2.56 14.33
N VAL A 205 -8.07 -2.00 14.80
CA VAL A 205 -8.57 -0.71 14.28
C VAL A 205 -7.87 0.45 14.97
N ALA A 206 -7.48 1.49 14.22
CA ALA A 206 -6.93 2.71 14.80
C ALA A 206 -7.95 3.46 15.65
N GLU A 207 -7.47 4.13 16.69
CA GLU A 207 -8.32 4.92 17.59
C GLU A 207 -9.01 6.07 16.84
N GLU A 208 -10.27 6.33 17.21
CA GLU A 208 -11.02 7.45 16.64
C GLU A 208 -10.37 8.79 17.01
N PRO A 209 -10.29 9.76 16.06
CA PRO A 209 -9.71 11.06 16.32
C PRO A 209 -10.39 11.80 17.49
N GLU A 210 -9.58 12.44 18.35
CA GLU A 210 -10.10 13.27 19.44
C GLU A 210 -10.93 14.44 18.91
N THR A 211 -12.10 14.66 19.52
CA THR A 211 -12.97 15.79 19.14
C THR A 211 -12.34 17.15 19.51
N ILE A 212 -12.63 18.17 18.70
CA ILE A 212 -12.19 19.54 18.99
C ILE A 212 -12.74 19.98 20.37
N PRO A 213 -11.89 20.51 21.28
CA PRO A 213 -12.34 20.94 22.60
C PRO A 213 -13.48 21.94 22.54
N GLU A 214 -14.54 21.75 23.34
CA GLU A 214 -15.71 22.63 23.33
C GLU A 214 -15.36 24.09 23.65
N SER A 215 -14.31 24.34 24.44
CA SER A 215 -13.80 25.70 24.72
C SER A 215 -13.38 26.47 23.46
N VAL A 216 -12.92 25.76 22.42
CA VAL A 216 -12.60 26.36 21.12
C VAL A 216 -13.87 26.67 20.33
N LEU A 217 -14.91 25.84 20.49
CA LEU A 217 -16.17 25.93 19.75
C LEU A 217 -17.15 26.95 20.35
N GLU A 218 -17.09 27.22 21.66
CA GLU A 218 -17.93 28.19 22.37
C GLU A 218 -17.80 29.62 21.81
N GLY A 219 -16.62 29.99 21.34
CA GLY A 219 -16.37 31.30 20.73
C GLY A 219 -16.86 31.45 19.29
N ILE A 220 -17.41 30.38 18.69
CA ILE A 220 -17.76 30.33 17.27
C ILE A 220 -19.28 30.25 17.12
N ASN A 221 -19.86 31.27 16.47
CA ASN A 221 -21.30 31.36 16.23
C ASN A 221 -21.55 31.49 14.72
N PRO A 222 -21.68 30.37 13.99
CA PRO A 222 -22.03 30.39 12.58
C PRO A 222 -23.46 30.93 12.38
N PRO A 223 -23.73 31.68 11.31
CA PRO A 223 -25.09 32.08 10.96
C PRO A 223 -26.03 30.88 10.80
N ASP A 224 -27.33 31.10 11.02
CA ASP A 224 -28.33 30.04 10.91
C ASP A 224 -28.33 29.41 9.51
N ARG A 225 -28.43 28.07 9.48
CA ARG A 225 -28.48 27.24 8.27
C ARG A 225 -27.22 27.33 7.39
N VAL A 226 -26.14 27.93 7.87
CA VAL A 226 -24.87 27.97 7.10
C VAL A 226 -24.29 26.57 6.95
N GLY A 227 -24.59 25.65 7.88
CA GLY A 227 -24.21 24.24 7.77
C GLY A 227 -24.63 23.62 6.44
N LYS A 228 -25.89 23.78 6.03
CA LYS A 228 -26.39 23.23 4.76
C LYS A 228 -25.61 23.74 3.55
N LYS A 229 -25.22 25.01 3.60
CA LYS A 229 -24.46 25.66 2.52
C LYS A 229 -23.01 25.18 2.45
N LEU A 230 -22.51 24.56 3.52
CA LEU A 230 -21.13 24.10 3.65
C LEU A 230 -21.02 22.56 3.63
N ALA A 231 -22.13 21.84 3.52
CA ALA A 231 -22.16 20.39 3.48
C ALA A 231 -21.34 19.83 2.31
N TYR A 232 -21.46 20.41 1.11
CA TYR A 232 -20.67 19.99 -0.05
C TYR A 232 -19.17 20.27 0.12
N ASN A 233 -18.80 21.38 0.77
CA ASN A 233 -17.41 21.60 1.16
C ASN A 233 -16.91 20.54 2.14
N ALA A 234 -17.74 20.07 3.08
CA ALA A 234 -17.39 18.97 3.98
C ALA A 234 -17.17 17.64 3.24
N ILE A 235 -17.93 17.38 2.17
CA ILE A 235 -17.74 16.22 1.30
C ILE A 235 -16.41 16.33 0.55
N ALA A 236 -16.08 17.51 -0.01
CA ALA A 236 -14.77 17.76 -0.63
C ALA A 236 -13.61 17.54 0.37
N LEU A 237 -13.74 18.05 1.60
CA LEU A 237 -12.76 17.82 2.67
C LEU A 237 -12.64 16.33 3.02
N SER A 238 -13.74 15.59 3.04
CA SER A 238 -13.77 14.14 3.33
C SER A 238 -13.04 13.36 2.24
N MET A 239 -13.32 13.65 0.97
CA MET A 239 -12.64 13.01 -0.16
C MET A 239 -11.14 13.30 -0.16
N ALA A 240 -10.74 14.56 0.06
CA ALA A 240 -9.33 14.94 0.13
C ALA A 240 -8.61 14.27 1.32
N TYR A 241 -9.29 14.14 2.46
CA TYR A 241 -8.77 13.47 3.65
C TYR A 241 -8.56 11.98 3.40
N LEU A 242 -9.57 11.30 2.88
CA LEU A 242 -9.48 9.89 2.52
C LEU A 242 -8.35 9.66 1.51
N HIS A 243 -8.30 10.43 0.42
CA HIS A 243 -7.24 10.30 -0.56
C HIS A 243 -5.85 10.49 0.07
N THR A 244 -5.68 11.51 0.91
CA THR A 244 -4.42 11.76 1.62
C THR A 244 -4.03 10.55 2.49
N LEU A 245 -4.95 10.02 3.29
CA LEU A 245 -4.62 8.88 4.15
C LEU A 245 -4.29 7.61 3.36
N LEU A 246 -5.05 7.32 2.30
CA LEU A 246 -4.84 6.13 1.48
C LEU A 246 -3.52 6.24 0.68
N SER A 247 -3.22 7.40 0.08
CA SER A 247 -1.94 7.63 -0.62
C SER A 247 -0.73 7.47 0.30
N TYR A 248 -0.85 7.95 1.54
CA TYR A 248 0.23 7.88 2.52
C TYR A 248 0.22 6.61 3.37
N ARG A 249 -0.77 5.71 3.17
CA ARG A 249 -0.97 4.47 3.93
C ARG A 249 -1.04 4.72 5.44
N LEU A 250 -1.77 5.76 5.82
CA LEU A 250 -1.95 6.20 7.20
C LEU A 250 -3.36 5.80 7.69
N PRO A 251 -3.49 5.25 8.91
CA PRO A 251 -4.80 4.91 9.45
C PRO A 251 -5.52 6.14 10.00
N SER A 252 -4.78 7.17 10.42
CA SER A 252 -5.26 8.50 10.84
C SER A 252 -4.13 9.53 10.72
N LEU A 253 -4.44 10.82 10.84
CA LEU A 253 -3.45 11.92 10.86
C LEU A 253 -2.82 12.13 12.25
N HIS A 254 -3.04 11.22 13.20
CA HIS A 254 -2.47 11.33 14.53
C HIS A 254 -0.93 11.27 14.50
N PRO A 255 -0.20 12.09 15.28
CA PRO A 255 1.26 12.19 15.21
C PRO A 255 2.01 10.86 15.39
N THR A 256 1.44 9.90 16.11
CA THR A 256 2.02 8.56 16.30
C THR A 256 2.14 7.82 14.97
N HIS A 257 1.11 7.88 14.11
CA HIS A 257 1.13 7.19 12.82
C HIS A 257 2.04 7.90 11.82
N LEU A 258 2.07 9.24 11.82
CA LEU A 258 3.01 10.01 11.01
C LEU A 258 4.46 9.62 11.32
N LYS A 259 4.81 9.53 12.62
CA LYS A 259 6.14 9.07 13.06
C LYS A 259 6.44 7.64 12.64
N SER A 260 5.45 6.75 12.72
CA SER A 260 5.62 5.34 12.34
C SER A 260 5.92 5.15 10.85
N GLN A 261 5.37 6.02 10.00
CA GLN A 261 5.53 5.97 8.54
C GLN A 261 6.60 6.94 8.02
N ASP A 262 7.34 7.63 8.90
CA ASP A 262 8.36 8.63 8.55
C ASP A 262 7.81 9.74 7.64
N VAL A 263 6.55 10.16 7.88
CA VAL A 263 5.87 11.21 7.12
C VAL A 263 5.88 12.52 7.88
N GLU A 264 6.38 13.59 7.26
CA GLU A 264 6.37 14.91 7.88
C GLU A 264 4.99 15.58 7.83
N ALA A 265 4.58 16.23 8.93
CA ALA A 265 3.33 16.98 8.96
C ALA A 265 3.33 18.18 7.97
N SER A 266 4.49 18.75 7.64
CA SER A 266 4.66 19.81 6.64
C SER A 266 4.24 19.35 5.25
N GLU A 267 4.60 18.12 4.91
CA GLU A 267 4.32 17.50 3.62
C GLU A 267 2.82 17.27 3.47
N LEU A 268 2.18 16.62 4.45
CA LEU A 268 0.73 16.39 4.46
C LEU A 268 -0.07 17.69 4.38
N LYS A 269 0.36 18.74 5.08
CA LYS A 269 -0.29 20.07 5.00
C LYS A 269 -0.18 20.68 3.62
N SER A 270 0.98 20.54 2.98
CA SER A 270 1.23 21.07 1.64
C SER A 270 0.38 20.32 0.61
N TYR A 271 0.29 19.00 0.75
CA TYR A 271 -0.55 18.17 -0.09
C TYR A 271 -2.04 18.45 0.10
N PHE A 272 -2.51 18.54 1.35
CA PHE A 272 -3.90 18.86 1.64
C PHE A 272 -4.30 20.25 1.16
N ASN A 273 -3.36 21.21 1.21
CA ASN A 273 -3.54 22.56 0.64
C ASN A 273 -3.75 22.51 -0.89
N LEU A 274 -3.01 21.66 -1.60
CA LEU A 274 -3.20 21.47 -3.04
C LEU A 274 -4.61 20.96 -3.36
N LEU A 275 -5.10 20.00 -2.57
CA LEU A 275 -6.42 19.40 -2.78
C LEU A 275 -7.58 20.31 -2.35
N THR A 276 -7.36 21.14 -1.32
CA THR A 276 -8.43 21.95 -0.70
C THR A 276 -7.97 23.40 -0.43
N PRO A 277 -7.62 24.16 -1.49
CA PRO A 277 -7.10 25.52 -1.34
C PRO A 277 -8.06 26.43 -0.56
N PHE A 278 -9.36 26.18 -0.67
CA PHE A 278 -10.38 26.95 0.04
C PHE A 278 -10.29 26.89 1.57
N LEU A 279 -9.75 25.79 2.11
CA LEU A 279 -9.54 25.66 3.54
C LEU A 279 -8.35 26.50 3.98
N VAL A 280 -7.26 26.49 3.22
CA VAL A 280 -5.98 27.07 3.64
C VAL A 280 -5.86 28.56 3.29
N GLU A 281 -6.39 28.98 2.14
CA GLU A 281 -6.27 30.36 1.66
C GLU A 281 -7.08 31.34 2.54
N PRO A 282 -6.45 32.36 3.16
CA PRO A 282 -7.10 33.22 4.15
C PRO A 282 -8.37 33.94 3.67
N LYS A 283 -8.48 34.21 2.37
CA LYS A 283 -9.59 34.97 1.77
C LYS A 283 -10.47 34.13 0.85
N SER A 284 -10.29 32.81 0.81
CA SER A 284 -11.13 31.98 -0.04
C SER A 284 -12.59 32.05 0.40
N THR A 285 -13.45 32.27 -0.58
CA THR A 285 -14.92 32.25 -0.45
C THR A 285 -15.51 31.09 -1.24
N THR A 286 -14.71 30.09 -1.60
CA THR A 286 -15.14 28.96 -2.41
C THR A 286 -16.19 28.16 -1.65
N ARG A 287 -17.37 28.04 -2.26
CA ARG A 287 -18.48 27.23 -1.79
C ARG A 287 -18.93 26.33 -2.93
N HIS A 288 -18.97 25.03 -2.68
CA HIS A 288 -19.52 24.07 -3.62
C HIS A 288 -21.04 24.07 -3.53
N GLU A 289 -21.71 24.14 -4.67
CA GLU A 289 -23.18 24.24 -4.74
C GLU A 289 -23.85 22.90 -5.05
N SER A 290 -23.07 21.89 -5.44
CA SER A 290 -23.52 20.55 -5.77
C SER A 290 -22.47 19.51 -5.39
N LEU A 291 -22.89 18.25 -5.29
CA LEU A 291 -22.01 17.12 -5.07
C LEU A 291 -20.93 17.02 -6.17
N GLY A 292 -21.33 17.12 -7.44
CA GLY A 292 -20.42 17.09 -8.60
C GLY A 292 -19.33 18.17 -8.55
N SER A 293 -19.68 19.38 -8.12
CA SER A 293 -18.69 20.45 -7.95
C SER A 293 -17.69 20.15 -6.82
N ALA A 294 -18.16 19.54 -5.72
CA ALA A 294 -17.33 19.24 -4.57
C ALA A 294 -16.28 18.16 -4.86
N TRP A 295 -16.73 16.98 -5.31
CA TRP A 295 -15.78 15.90 -5.59
C TRP A 295 -14.98 16.18 -6.87
N GLY A 296 -15.58 16.81 -7.89
CA GLY A 296 -14.91 17.13 -9.14
C GLY A 296 -13.72 18.05 -8.95
N SER A 297 -13.86 19.08 -8.10
CA SER A 297 -12.76 19.99 -7.77
C SER A 297 -11.58 19.29 -7.10
N VAL A 298 -11.85 18.33 -6.21
CA VAL A 298 -10.79 17.55 -5.53
C VAL A 298 -10.17 16.55 -6.49
N TRP A 299 -10.98 15.87 -7.29
CA TRP A 299 -10.52 14.91 -8.29
C TRP A 299 -9.62 15.55 -9.36
N GLU A 300 -9.97 16.76 -9.82
CA GLU A 300 -9.14 17.54 -10.74
C GLU A 300 -7.79 17.91 -10.11
N ALA A 301 -7.77 18.27 -8.82
CA ALA A 301 -6.55 18.56 -8.09
C ALA A 301 -5.66 17.31 -7.92
N ILE A 302 -6.25 16.16 -7.61
CA ILE A 302 -5.54 14.86 -7.56
C ILE A 302 -4.93 14.54 -8.93
N SER A 303 -5.75 14.63 -9.98
CA SER A 303 -5.34 14.31 -11.36
C SER A 303 -4.22 15.24 -11.85
N SER A 304 -4.24 16.52 -11.45
CA SER A 304 -3.21 17.50 -11.79
C SER A 304 -1.91 17.32 -11.00
N ASP A 305 -1.94 16.55 -9.91
CA ASP A 305 -0.75 16.20 -9.14
C ASP A 305 -0.02 14.99 -9.70
N MET A 306 -0.74 14.08 -10.37
CA MET A 306 -0.20 12.80 -10.82
C MET A 306 0.30 12.84 -12.27
N ASP A 307 1.41 12.16 -12.54
CA ASP A 307 1.96 12.04 -13.91
C ASP A 307 1.09 11.15 -14.81
N VAL A 308 0.42 10.17 -14.21
CA VAL A 308 -0.57 9.29 -14.84
C VAL A 308 -1.91 9.57 -14.17
N PRO A 309 -2.99 9.82 -14.91
CA PRO A 309 -4.29 10.06 -14.30
C PRO A 309 -4.72 8.86 -13.45
N PRO A 310 -5.29 9.09 -12.26
CA PRO A 310 -5.78 8.02 -11.40
C PRO A 310 -6.90 7.24 -12.09
N LEU A 311 -7.00 5.94 -11.79
CA LEU A 311 -8.05 5.06 -12.30
C LEU A 311 -9.43 5.57 -11.84
N ALA A 312 -10.44 5.46 -12.70
CA ALA A 312 -11.83 5.81 -12.36
C ALA A 312 -12.34 5.01 -11.14
N GLU A 313 -11.79 3.82 -10.92
CA GLU A 313 -12.05 2.98 -9.75
C GLU A 313 -11.64 3.65 -8.43
N THR A 314 -10.54 4.40 -8.42
CA THR A 314 -10.11 5.16 -7.23
C THR A 314 -11.14 6.22 -6.87
N LEU A 315 -11.72 6.92 -7.85
CA LEU A 315 -12.81 7.89 -7.60
C LEU A 315 -14.02 7.19 -6.99
N ARG A 316 -14.46 6.08 -7.59
CA ARG A 316 -15.61 5.29 -7.10
C ARG A 316 -15.38 4.83 -5.67
N HIS A 317 -14.18 4.31 -5.38
CA HIS A 317 -13.81 3.87 -4.06
C HIS A 317 -13.85 5.01 -3.03
N LEU A 318 -13.19 6.14 -3.33
CA LEU A 318 -13.19 7.30 -2.44
C LEU A 318 -14.60 7.81 -2.13
N LEU A 319 -15.46 7.91 -3.15
CA LEU A 319 -16.83 8.34 -2.97
C LEU A 319 -17.66 7.29 -2.23
N GLY A 320 -17.42 6.01 -2.46
CA GLY A 320 -18.11 4.90 -1.79
C GLY A 320 -17.87 4.83 -0.28
N LEU A 321 -16.74 5.35 0.22
CA LEU A 321 -16.44 5.41 1.65
C LEU A 321 -17.18 6.54 2.39
N ILE A 322 -17.56 7.62 1.70
CA ILE A 322 -18.11 8.83 2.33
C ILE A 322 -19.51 8.63 2.95
N PRO A 323 -20.46 7.88 2.33
CA PRO A 323 -21.79 7.65 2.89
C PRO A 323 -21.78 7.16 4.34
N ASP A 324 -20.91 6.20 4.67
CA ASP A 324 -20.84 5.62 6.00
C ASP A 324 -20.24 6.60 7.02
N LEU A 325 -19.43 7.55 6.57
CA LEU A 325 -18.90 8.65 7.39
C LEU A 325 -19.96 9.74 7.64
N LEU A 326 -20.89 9.92 6.71
CA LEU A 326 -22.00 10.88 6.82
C LEU A 326 -23.19 10.33 7.61
N HIS A 327 -23.27 9.01 7.78
CA HIS A 327 -24.41 8.38 8.41
C HIS A 327 -24.61 8.92 9.83
N PRO A 328 -25.77 9.52 10.14
CA PRO A 328 -26.01 10.10 11.45
C PRO A 328 -26.37 9.00 12.47
N PRO A 329 -25.65 8.94 13.61
CA PRO A 329 -25.95 7.97 14.66
C PRO A 329 -27.36 8.16 15.21
N ILE A 330 -27.96 7.05 15.67
CA ILE A 330 -29.33 7.05 16.21
C ILE A 330 -29.34 7.61 17.65
N THR A 331 -28.23 7.49 18.37
CA THR A 331 -28.06 7.96 19.74
C THR A 331 -27.81 9.46 19.78
N THR A 332 -28.27 10.11 20.85
CA THR A 332 -28.04 11.54 21.10
C THR A 332 -27.31 11.73 22.43
N PRO A 333 -26.39 12.71 22.55
CA PRO A 333 -25.86 13.58 21.50
C PRO A 333 -24.70 12.90 20.75
N ALA A 334 -24.97 12.23 19.63
CA ALA A 334 -23.92 11.75 18.74
C ALA A 334 -24.06 12.43 17.38
N TYR A 335 -22.93 12.70 16.74
CA TYR A 335 -22.85 13.37 15.45
C TYR A 335 -22.24 12.42 14.41
N PRO A 336 -22.48 12.64 13.11
CA PRO A 336 -21.84 11.86 12.05
C PRO A 336 -20.31 11.84 12.15
N ARG A 337 -19.70 10.74 11.71
CA ARG A 337 -18.24 10.51 11.76
C ARG A 337 -17.45 11.48 10.87
N VAL A 338 -18.08 12.16 9.91
CA VAL A 338 -17.47 13.26 9.16
C VAL A 338 -16.96 14.39 10.06
N LEU A 339 -17.53 14.59 11.26
CA LEU A 339 -16.99 15.57 12.22
C LEU A 339 -15.67 15.10 12.85
N LEU A 340 -15.40 13.79 12.91
CA LEU A 340 -14.12 13.24 13.35
C LEU A 340 -13.03 13.48 12.30
N ILE A 341 -13.36 13.41 11.00
CA ILE A 341 -12.44 13.84 9.92
C ILE A 341 -11.99 15.29 10.14
N LEU A 342 -12.94 16.19 10.40
CA LEU A 342 -12.63 17.58 10.69
C LEU A 342 -11.80 17.74 11.97
N SER A 343 -12.04 16.91 12.97
CA SER A 343 -11.28 16.95 14.23
C SER A 343 -9.84 16.45 14.03
N ASP A 344 -9.63 15.42 13.21
CA ASP A 344 -8.29 14.93 12.85
C ASP A 344 -7.51 15.95 12.01
N LEU A 345 -8.19 16.60 11.05
CA LEU A 345 -7.62 17.74 10.31
C LEU A 345 -7.25 18.90 11.24
N TYR A 346 -8.09 19.22 12.22
CA TYR A 346 -7.77 20.20 13.25
C TYR A 346 -6.49 19.81 14.00
N GLY A 347 -6.34 18.53 14.38
CA GLY A 347 -5.13 17.97 14.96
C GLY A 347 -3.90 18.20 14.08
N LEU A 348 -3.94 17.81 12.81
CA LEU A 348 -2.84 18.01 11.86
C LEU A 348 -2.43 19.50 11.78
N PHE A 349 -3.39 20.39 11.57
CA PHE A 349 -3.13 21.83 11.37
C PHE A 349 -2.78 22.60 12.66
N THR A 350 -2.93 22.00 13.84
CA THR A 350 -2.45 22.56 15.10
C THR A 350 -1.02 22.15 15.45
N LEU A 351 -0.40 21.23 14.70
CA LEU A 351 1.00 20.85 14.88
C LEU A 351 1.98 21.94 14.39
N PRO A 352 3.08 22.22 15.12
CA PRO A 352 3.40 21.74 16.47
C PRO A 352 2.47 22.36 17.54
N PRO A 353 2.15 21.62 18.62
CA PRO A 353 1.21 22.04 19.65
C PRO A 353 1.67 23.37 20.27
N GLY A 354 0.92 24.44 20.03
CA GLY A 354 1.30 25.81 20.39
C GLY A 354 0.85 26.86 19.38
N LYS A 355 0.51 26.48 18.15
CA LYS A 355 -0.13 27.38 17.15
C LYS A 355 -1.66 27.40 17.27
N VAL A 356 -2.18 27.43 18.50
CA VAL A 356 -3.63 27.55 18.75
C VAL A 356 -4.06 28.94 18.27
N GLY A 357 -4.78 29.00 17.15
CA GLY A 357 -5.22 30.26 16.54
C GLY A 357 -4.79 30.50 15.09
N GLY A 358 -4.16 29.52 14.43
CA GLY A 358 -3.98 29.55 12.97
C GLY A 358 -5.31 29.71 12.22
N ALA A 359 -5.27 30.31 11.03
CA ALA A 359 -6.46 30.54 10.21
C ALA A 359 -7.18 29.22 9.86
N VAL A 360 -6.42 28.16 9.58
CA VAL A 360 -6.96 26.84 9.19
C VAL A 360 -7.67 26.14 10.35
N PRO A 361 -7.06 25.94 11.54
CA PRO A 361 -7.78 25.38 12.70
C PRO A 361 -9.07 26.12 13.04
N ARG A 362 -9.09 27.47 12.94
CA ARG A 362 -10.31 28.27 13.16
C ARG A 362 -11.39 27.99 12.11
N LYS A 363 -11.02 27.89 10.83
CA LYS A 363 -11.96 27.53 9.76
C LYS A 363 -12.51 26.12 9.97
N VAL A 364 -11.66 25.15 10.30
CA VAL A 364 -12.09 23.76 10.58
C VAL A 364 -13.07 23.73 11.76
N ALA A 365 -12.76 24.43 12.86
CA ALA A 365 -13.67 24.56 14.00
C ALA A 365 -15.01 25.23 13.62
N PHE A 366 -14.98 26.22 12.72
CA PHE A 366 -16.19 26.81 12.13
C PHE A 366 -17.00 25.81 11.31
N TYR A 367 -16.37 24.98 10.49
CA TYR A 367 -17.05 23.89 9.78
C TYR A 367 -17.72 22.92 10.75
N VAL A 368 -17.04 22.48 11.81
CA VAL A 368 -17.63 21.60 12.83
C VAL A 368 -18.88 22.23 13.44
N LYS A 369 -18.79 23.49 13.90
CA LYS A 369 -19.93 24.17 14.51
C LYS A 369 -21.08 24.43 13.52
N ALA A 370 -20.76 24.76 12.27
CA ALA A 370 -21.74 24.95 11.21
C ALA A 370 -22.47 23.65 10.87
N LEU A 371 -21.74 22.54 10.74
CA LEU A 371 -22.31 21.24 10.38
C LEU A 371 -23.14 20.61 11.50
N ARG A 372 -22.85 20.95 12.77
CA ARG A 372 -23.73 20.60 13.91
C ARG A 372 -25.14 21.22 13.82
N GLN A 373 -25.36 22.18 12.92
CA GLN A 373 -26.71 22.73 12.64
C GLN A 373 -27.57 21.79 11.78
N LEU A 374 -26.97 20.81 11.08
CA LEU A 374 -27.73 19.89 10.23
C LEU A 374 -28.52 18.90 11.08
N ASP A 375 -29.75 18.64 10.66
CA ASP A 375 -30.56 17.60 11.25
C ASP A 375 -30.28 16.22 10.63
N ARG A 376 -30.85 15.18 11.23
CA ARG A 376 -30.68 13.80 10.76
C ARG A 376 -31.18 13.60 9.33
N ALA A 377 -32.28 14.24 8.93
CA ALA A 377 -32.86 14.08 7.60
C ALA A 377 -31.96 14.69 6.53
N GLU A 378 -31.33 15.82 6.83
CA GLU A 378 -30.38 16.50 5.95
C GLU A 378 -29.12 15.65 5.72
N TRP A 379 -28.59 15.01 6.76
CA TRP A 379 -27.47 14.07 6.61
C TRP A 379 -27.83 12.85 5.76
N LEU A 380 -29.01 12.25 6.00
CA LEU A 380 -29.49 11.12 5.19
C LEU A 380 -29.75 11.50 3.73
N GLN A 381 -30.17 12.74 3.47
CA GLN A 381 -30.34 13.23 2.11
C GLN A 381 -29.00 13.30 1.39
N LEU A 382 -27.95 13.85 2.04
CA LEU A 382 -26.60 13.90 1.48
C LEU A 382 -26.03 12.49 1.26
N GLU A 383 -26.22 11.58 2.23
CA GLU A 383 -25.84 10.18 2.10
C GLU A 383 -26.47 9.54 0.85
N SER A 384 -27.79 9.71 0.67
CA SER A 384 -28.51 9.18 -0.49
C SER A 384 -28.06 9.83 -1.81
N GLU A 385 -27.74 11.13 -1.81
CA GLU A 385 -27.22 11.83 -2.99
C GLU A 385 -25.88 11.23 -3.44
N ILE A 386 -24.98 10.95 -2.50
CA ILE A 386 -23.68 10.33 -2.80
C ILE A 386 -23.83 8.90 -3.30
N ARG A 387 -24.66 8.07 -2.65
CA ARG A 387 -24.89 6.69 -3.10
C ARG A 387 -25.39 6.64 -4.55
N LYS A 388 -26.33 7.51 -4.91
CA LYS A 388 -26.83 7.61 -6.30
C LYS A 388 -25.75 8.05 -7.29
N GLU A 389 -24.86 8.96 -6.89
CA GLU A 389 -23.76 9.39 -7.75
C GLU A 389 -22.74 8.27 -7.95
N VAL A 390 -22.45 7.47 -6.92
CA VAL A 390 -21.61 6.27 -7.02
C VAL A 390 -22.23 5.26 -7.98
N ASP A 391 -23.52 4.93 -7.81
CA ASP A 391 -24.24 4.00 -8.70
C ASP A 391 -24.21 4.47 -10.16
N LYS A 392 -24.32 5.80 -10.38
CA LYS A 392 -24.25 6.40 -11.71
C LYS A 392 -22.86 6.24 -12.34
N LEU A 393 -21.79 6.47 -11.58
CA LEU A 393 -20.41 6.30 -12.04
C LEU A 393 -20.10 4.83 -12.38
N GLU A 394 -20.70 3.87 -11.67
CA GLU A 394 -20.62 2.44 -12.00
C GLU A 394 -21.31 2.12 -13.34
N GLY A 395 -22.51 2.64 -13.56
CA GLY A 395 -23.25 2.45 -14.81
C GLY A 395 -22.54 3.03 -16.04
N GLU A 396 -21.90 4.19 -15.91
CA GLU A 396 -21.14 4.83 -17.00
C GLU A 396 -19.87 4.05 -17.38
N SER A 397 -19.25 3.34 -16.44
CA SER A 397 -18.03 2.54 -16.66
C SER A 397 -18.34 1.23 -17.41
N GLY A 398 -19.42 0.53 -17.02
CA GLY A 398 -19.82 -0.72 -17.69
C GLY A 398 -20.29 -0.53 -19.14
N ASP A 399 -20.91 0.61 -19.46
CA ASP A 399 -21.28 0.95 -20.84
C ASP A 399 -20.07 1.34 -21.71
N GLY A 400 -18.97 1.78 -21.08
CA GLY A 400 -17.70 2.13 -21.74
C GLY A 400 -16.92 0.89 -22.18
N GLU A 401 -16.71 -0.07 -21.27
CA GLU A 401 -16.03 -1.34 -21.56
C GLU A 401 -16.77 -2.15 -22.64
N VAL A 402 -18.11 -2.20 -22.57
CA VAL A 402 -18.93 -2.90 -23.58
C VAL A 402 -18.85 -2.22 -24.95
N LYS A 403 -18.69 -0.90 -25.02
CA LYS A 403 -18.51 -0.17 -26.29
C LYS A 403 -17.10 -0.31 -26.84
N GLU A 404 -16.09 -0.36 -25.98
CA GLU A 404 -14.69 -0.51 -26.35
C GLU A 404 -14.40 -1.94 -26.84
N GLU A 405 -14.86 -2.98 -26.13
CA GLU A 405 -14.81 -4.37 -26.59
C GLU A 405 -15.55 -4.59 -27.92
N ARG A 406 -16.71 -3.94 -28.09
CA ARG A 406 -17.48 -4.04 -29.33
C ARG A 406 -16.79 -3.33 -30.49
N ARG A 407 -15.99 -2.30 -30.22
CA ARG A 407 -15.21 -1.56 -31.22
C ARG A 407 -13.94 -2.32 -31.60
N GLU A 408 -13.22 -2.89 -30.63
CA GLU A 408 -12.08 -3.78 -30.90
C GLU A 408 -12.50 -5.02 -31.71
N ARG A 409 -13.65 -5.62 -31.39
CA ARG A 409 -14.20 -6.73 -32.19
C ARG A 409 -14.59 -6.36 -33.62
N LEU A 410 -14.86 -5.08 -33.90
CA LEU A 410 -15.18 -4.59 -35.25
C LEU A 410 -13.92 -4.19 -36.04
N GLU A 411 -12.80 -3.91 -35.36
CA GLU A 411 -11.52 -3.58 -36.00
C GLU A 411 -10.68 -4.83 -36.35
N ILE A 412 -11.08 -6.02 -35.88
CA ILE A 412 -10.41 -7.32 -36.13
C ILE A 412 -11.06 -8.13 -37.28
N VAL A 413 -12.14 -7.62 -37.93
CA VAL A 413 -12.85 -8.32 -39.03
C VAL A 413 -12.55 -7.75 -40.41
#